data_AF-A0A8J5CEC7-F1
#
_entry.id   AF-A0A8J5CEC7-F1
#
_cell.length_a   1.000
_cell.length_b   1.000
_cell.length_c   1.000
_cell.angle_alpha   90.00
_cell.angle_beta   90.00
_cell.angle_gamma   90.00
#
_symmetry.space_group_name_H-M   'P 1'
#
loop_
_entity.id
_entity.type
_entity.pdbx_description
1 polymer ?
#
loop_
_entity_poly.entity_id
_entity_poly.type
_entity_poly.pdbx_seq_one_letter_code
_entity_poly.pdbx_strand_id
1 'polypeptide(L)'
;MGSFSMKCIAFVNWGRRWWDPQRKAEALDPLEEALPLREGGLLPMDVVRKEPKHFGGKSPVAAMKGTLGHHLARRLVQLGVQDVFSVPGDSNLSLLDSIVAEPGLRLVGCCNELNAGYAADGYARARGIGSCIVTFNVGGFSIINAIAGAYSESIPVICIVGGPNSNNYGTNHRILHHTIGLSDFSQEFQCFKTITCFQAVVNNLENARELIDTAISAALKQSKPVYISICCNLVSIPHVTFSREPVPFELAPELSNKAELEDAVATATELLNRAVKPVMLGGPKLRDAGAVDDFVDLADASGFAIAVLPAAKGLVPEHHPRFIGTYWGALSAPFCAEIVESADAYVFVGPVFDDITTFGFSLPLDMKKSVVVEPERVVVAGGTVFVGVRLKDFLRALQERLRRNTTAYANYCRMFVPVRQPPDCQPGEPLRLNVLFTHIQRLLSGDTAVVVDTGDSWFNCQNLSLPQGCSYASQMSYASTGWSVGATLGYAQALNGKKRVIACVGDGSFQMTGQEVSTMLRWGQNSIIFLINNGGYSTEVEIHDGPYNVIRNWNYTAFVDAIQNGEGKCWTMKVTNEEELKKAMDVTMGKMKECLCFLEVILHRDDTSKELLQLGSRLALANSRPPKYR
;
A
#
# COMPACT_ATOMS: atom_id res chain seq x y z
N MET A 1 19.78 61.41 -31.87
CA MET A 1 19.44 61.54 -30.44
C MET A 1 18.95 60.18 -29.95
N GLY A 2 19.74 59.60 -29.05
CA GLY A 2 19.54 58.41 -28.20
C GLY A 2 18.51 57.35 -28.55
N SER A 3 18.97 56.21 -29.07
CA SER A 3 18.42 54.90 -28.74
C SER A 3 19.19 54.36 -27.53
N PHE A 4 18.47 53.88 -26.51
CA PHE A 4 19.07 53.15 -25.39
C PHE A 4 18.63 51.69 -25.48
N SER A 5 19.62 50.85 -25.76
CA SER A 5 19.61 49.39 -25.72
C SER A 5 19.76 48.93 -24.27
N MET A 6 18.94 47.97 -23.84
CA MET A 6 19.15 47.25 -22.59
C MET A 6 19.40 45.77 -22.89
N LYS A 7 20.61 45.38 -22.48
CA LYS A 7 21.31 44.11 -22.63
C LYS A 7 20.52 42.88 -22.13
N CYS A 8 20.38 41.87 -22.98
CA CYS A 8 20.40 40.47 -22.57
C CYS A 8 21.84 39.96 -22.72
N ILE A 9 22.49 39.63 -21.62
CA ILE A 9 23.80 38.96 -21.62
C ILE A 9 23.53 37.46 -21.69
N ALA A 10 23.79 36.88 -22.87
CA ALA A 10 24.11 35.48 -23.01
C ALA A 10 25.64 35.34 -22.97
N PHE A 11 26.15 34.49 -22.08
CA PHE A 11 27.51 33.97 -22.22
C PHE A 11 27.43 32.47 -22.51
N VAL A 12 27.64 32.19 -23.79
CA VAL A 12 28.10 30.91 -24.32
C VAL A 12 29.57 30.75 -23.95
N ASN A 13 29.94 29.64 -23.31
CA ASN A 13 31.17 28.87 -23.56
C ASN A 13 31.34 27.80 -22.48
N TRP A 14 31.34 26.53 -22.88
CA TRP A 14 32.51 25.64 -22.81
C TRP A 14 32.07 24.24 -23.24
N GLY A 15 32.18 23.98 -24.55
CA GLY A 15 32.18 22.64 -25.12
C GLY A 15 33.46 22.46 -25.91
N ARG A 16 34.34 21.56 -25.47
CA ARG A 16 35.31 20.75 -26.26
C ARG A 16 36.29 20.06 -25.31
N ARG A 17 36.68 18.83 -25.68
CA ARG A 17 37.43 17.78 -24.95
C ARG A 17 36.44 16.95 -24.12
N TRP A 18 36.09 15.71 -24.46
CA TRP A 18 36.95 14.59 -24.84
C TRP A 18 36.21 13.61 -25.76
N TRP A 19 36.74 13.37 -26.95
CA TRP A 19 36.48 12.17 -27.75
C TRP A 19 37.71 11.98 -28.65
N ASP A 20 38.54 11.00 -28.32
CA ASP A 20 39.63 10.52 -29.17
C ASP A 20 39.45 9.00 -29.32
N PRO A 21 39.03 8.50 -30.50
CA PRO A 21 38.71 7.10 -30.74
C PRO A 21 39.89 6.28 -31.30
N GLN A 22 41.13 6.55 -30.88
CA GLN A 22 42.28 5.69 -31.22
C GLN A 22 43.27 5.51 -30.06
N ARG A 23 42.96 4.60 -29.12
CA ARG A 23 44.02 3.89 -28.38
C ARG A 23 43.76 2.38 -28.37
N LYS A 24 44.75 1.69 -28.93
CA LYS A 24 44.84 0.24 -29.12
C LYS A 24 44.86 -0.51 -27.79
N ALA A 25 44.38 -1.74 -27.88
CA ALA A 25 44.46 -2.80 -26.89
C ALA A 25 45.91 -3.05 -26.41
N GLU A 26 46.08 -3.16 -25.09
CA GLU A 26 47.13 -3.94 -24.47
C GLU A 26 46.48 -4.93 -23.51
N ALA A 27 46.85 -6.20 -23.70
CA ALA A 27 46.35 -7.36 -22.99
C ALA A 27 46.81 -7.37 -21.52
N LEU A 28 45.93 -7.80 -20.62
CA LEU A 28 46.29 -8.29 -19.30
C LEU A 28 45.62 -9.65 -19.09
N ASP A 29 46.47 -10.66 -18.84
CA ASP A 29 46.14 -12.05 -18.54
C ASP A 29 45.33 -12.20 -17.24
N PRO A 30 44.56 -13.30 -17.08
CA PRO A 30 43.71 -13.54 -15.92
C PRO A 30 44.50 -14.15 -14.76
N LEU A 31 44.52 -13.49 -13.61
CA LEU A 31 44.91 -14.11 -12.34
C LEU A 31 43.65 -14.67 -11.66
N GLU A 32 43.49 -16.00 -11.79
CA GLU A 32 42.77 -16.81 -10.82
C GLU A 32 43.47 -16.69 -9.46
N GLU A 33 42.80 -16.13 -8.46
CA GLU A 33 43.11 -16.42 -7.06
C GLU A 33 41.84 -16.35 -6.21
N ALA A 34 41.47 -17.52 -5.69
CA ALA A 34 40.39 -17.70 -4.73
C ALA A 34 40.73 -16.98 -3.42
N LEU A 35 39.87 -16.06 -2.99
CA LEU A 35 39.95 -15.45 -1.66
C LEU A 35 39.07 -16.23 -0.67
N PRO A 36 39.59 -16.59 0.53
CA PRO A 36 38.91 -17.46 1.46
C PRO A 36 37.81 -16.72 2.23
N LEU A 37 36.72 -17.45 2.49
CA LEU A 37 35.68 -17.13 3.46
C LEU A 37 36.34 -16.78 4.80
N ARG A 38 36.26 -15.50 5.22
CA ARG A 38 36.59 -15.13 6.59
C ARG A 38 35.44 -15.52 7.49
N GLU A 39 35.66 -16.56 8.30
CA GLU A 39 34.92 -16.79 9.54
C GLU A 39 35.19 -15.61 10.49
N GLY A 40 34.36 -14.58 10.40
CA GLY A 40 34.32 -13.48 11.36
C GLY A 40 33.47 -13.88 12.55
N GLY A 41 34.10 -14.02 13.70
CA GLY A 41 33.46 -14.37 14.97
C GLY A 41 32.24 -13.49 15.29
N LEU A 42 31.17 -14.17 15.72
CA LEU A 42 29.97 -13.58 16.29
C LEU A 42 30.32 -12.68 17.46
N LEU A 43 30.15 -11.36 17.30
CA LEU A 43 29.90 -10.48 18.44
C LEU A 43 28.40 -10.58 18.77
N PRO A 44 28.00 -10.75 20.05
CA PRO A 44 26.59 -10.80 20.43
C PRO A 44 25.90 -9.48 20.06
N MET A 45 24.78 -9.61 19.35
CA MET A 45 23.86 -8.53 18.99
C MET A 45 23.07 -8.02 20.20
N ASP A 46 23.75 -7.46 21.21
CA ASP A 46 23.15 -6.70 22.30
C ASP A 46 23.24 -5.18 22.08
N VAL A 47 23.81 -4.72 20.95
CA VAL A 47 24.09 -3.29 20.73
C VAL A 47 22.87 -2.48 20.26
N VAL A 48 21.75 -3.11 19.92
CA VAL A 48 20.48 -2.41 19.58
C VAL A 48 19.50 -2.35 20.78
N ARG A 49 19.88 -2.89 21.94
CA ARG A 49 19.17 -2.71 23.23
C ARG A 49 19.95 -1.81 24.19
N LYS A 50 20.61 -0.76 23.70
CA LYS A 50 21.13 0.25 24.62
C LYS A 50 19.97 1.04 25.20
N GLU A 51 19.58 0.68 26.42
CA GLU A 51 18.82 1.56 27.30
C GLU A 51 19.45 2.97 27.27
N PRO A 52 18.63 4.04 27.25
CA PRO A 52 19.15 5.39 27.24
C PRO A 52 20.06 5.59 28.46
N LYS A 53 21.24 6.19 28.23
CA LYS A 53 22.17 6.58 29.31
C LYS A 53 21.37 7.34 30.37
N HIS A 54 21.23 6.73 31.55
CA HIS A 54 20.60 7.35 32.71
C HIS A 54 21.44 8.56 33.15
N PHE A 55 21.04 9.76 32.73
CA PHE A 55 21.33 10.96 33.49
C PHE A 55 20.45 10.89 34.74
N GLY A 56 21.07 10.86 35.93
CA GLY A 56 20.38 10.74 37.21
C GLY A 56 19.26 11.78 37.35
N GLY A 57 18.03 11.34 37.16
CA GLY A 57 16.80 12.12 37.13
C GLY A 57 15.61 11.17 36.99
N LYS A 58 14.40 11.61 37.40
CA LYS A 58 13.16 10.80 37.32
C LYS A 58 13.01 10.15 35.93
N SER A 59 12.41 8.96 35.86
CA SER A 59 12.10 8.27 34.59
C SER A 59 11.52 9.26 33.56
N PRO A 60 11.99 9.26 32.28
CA PRO A 60 11.50 10.17 31.24
C PRO A 60 9.97 10.17 31.12
N VAL A 61 9.35 9.01 31.34
CA VAL A 61 7.90 8.81 31.33
C VAL A 61 7.21 9.56 32.47
N ALA A 62 7.79 9.54 33.67
CA ALA A 62 7.24 10.24 34.83
C ALA A 62 7.33 11.77 34.68
N ALA A 63 8.31 12.27 33.92
CA ALA A 63 8.45 13.70 33.61
C ALA A 63 7.46 14.18 32.53
N MET A 64 6.89 13.27 31.73
CA MET A 64 5.97 13.59 30.63
C MET A 64 4.48 13.33 30.94
N LYS A 65 4.14 12.81 32.12
CA LYS A 65 2.74 12.71 32.53
C LYS A 65 2.09 14.08 32.58
N GLY A 66 0.87 14.21 32.05
CA GLY A 66 0.16 15.49 32.04
C GLY A 66 0.48 16.39 30.86
N THR A 67 1.09 15.88 29.78
CA THR A 67 1.42 16.66 28.58
C THR A 67 0.66 16.20 27.35
N LEU A 68 0.63 17.06 26.32
CA LEU A 68 0.04 16.76 25.02
C LEU A 68 0.74 15.60 24.31
N GLY A 69 2.07 15.57 24.33
CA GLY A 69 2.86 14.52 23.68
C GLY A 69 2.58 13.14 24.25
N HIS A 70 2.51 13.02 25.59
CA HIS A 70 2.15 11.76 26.26
C HIS A 70 0.70 11.34 25.95
N HIS A 71 -0.24 12.30 25.93
CA HIS A 71 -1.63 11.99 25.57
C HIS A 71 -1.75 11.39 24.17
N LEU A 72 -1.11 12.01 23.17
CA LEU A 72 -1.11 11.50 21.80
C LEU A 72 -0.48 10.10 21.72
N ALA A 73 0.68 9.90 22.36
CA ALA A 73 1.36 8.61 22.38
C ALA A 73 0.47 7.52 23.01
N ARG A 74 -0.20 7.83 24.12
CA ARG A 74 -1.18 6.94 24.77
C ARG A 74 -2.35 6.59 23.87
N ARG A 75 -2.88 7.55 23.10
CA ARG A 75 -3.93 7.28 22.12
C ARG A 75 -3.46 6.30 21.04
N LEU A 76 -2.26 6.47 20.51
CA LEU A 76 -1.70 5.54 19.53
C LEU A 76 -1.59 4.11 20.08
N VAL A 77 -1.14 3.95 21.34
CA VAL A 77 -1.11 2.64 22.02
C VAL A 77 -2.52 2.05 22.16
N GLN A 78 -3.52 2.85 22.56
CA GLN A 78 -4.91 2.40 22.69
C GLN A 78 -5.51 1.94 21.34
N LEU A 79 -5.07 2.54 20.24
CA LEU A 79 -5.45 2.14 18.88
C LEU A 79 -4.74 0.87 18.40
N GLY A 80 -3.83 0.31 19.21
CA GLY A 80 -3.05 -0.87 18.84
C GLY A 80 -1.85 -0.57 17.94
N VAL A 81 -1.47 0.71 17.76
CA VAL A 81 -0.22 1.09 17.09
C VAL A 81 0.95 0.69 17.97
N GLN A 82 1.99 0.12 17.34
CA GLN A 82 3.26 -0.22 17.98
C GLN A 82 4.45 0.44 17.30
N ASP A 83 4.35 0.74 16.01
CA ASP A 83 5.38 1.43 15.25
C ASP A 83 4.81 2.73 14.68
N VAL A 84 5.55 3.82 14.87
CA VAL A 84 5.25 5.13 14.30
C VAL A 84 6.36 5.50 13.33
N PHE A 85 6.02 5.69 12.06
CA PHE A 85 6.99 6.00 11.00
C PHE A 85 7.31 7.49 10.99
N SER A 86 8.57 7.88 10.80
CA SER A 86 8.95 9.28 11.04
C SER A 86 10.12 9.77 10.23
N VAL A 87 10.11 11.06 9.93
CA VAL A 87 11.30 11.82 9.57
C VAL A 87 11.48 12.98 10.56
N PRO A 88 12.64 13.08 11.25
CA PRO A 88 12.88 14.12 12.23
C PRO A 88 13.08 15.49 11.59
N GLY A 89 12.50 16.52 12.20
CA GLY A 89 12.76 17.91 11.91
C GLY A 89 12.50 18.77 13.15
N ASP A 90 13.08 19.97 13.20
CA ASP A 90 13.08 20.82 14.39
C ASP A 90 11.68 21.13 14.95
N SER A 91 10.65 21.19 14.09
CA SER A 91 9.25 21.39 14.50
C SER A 91 8.60 20.18 15.17
N ASN A 92 9.18 18.97 15.08
CA ASN A 92 8.59 17.74 15.63
C ASN A 92 9.45 17.04 16.69
N LEU A 93 10.70 17.46 16.96
CA LEU A 93 11.61 16.74 17.86
C LEU A 93 11.03 16.48 19.27
N SER A 94 10.39 17.47 19.89
CA SER A 94 9.77 17.30 21.21
C SER A 94 8.62 16.28 21.20
N LEU A 95 7.93 16.15 20.07
CA LEU A 95 6.91 15.14 19.87
C LEU A 95 7.54 13.75 19.72
N LEU A 96 8.63 13.64 18.96
CA LEU A 96 9.37 12.38 18.81
C LEU A 96 9.90 11.88 20.16
N ASP A 97 10.38 12.77 21.03
CA ASP A 97 10.79 12.41 22.39
C ASP A 97 9.64 11.78 23.19
N SER A 98 8.42 12.28 23.01
CA SER A 98 7.23 11.72 23.65
C SER A 98 6.89 10.32 23.14
N ILE A 99 7.06 10.07 21.82
CA ILE A 99 6.86 8.73 21.23
C ILE A 99 7.93 7.75 21.72
N VAL A 100 9.19 8.18 21.77
CA VAL A 100 10.31 7.35 22.25
C VAL A 100 10.15 6.97 23.71
N ALA A 101 9.61 7.87 24.53
CA ALA A 101 9.40 7.59 25.95
C ALA A 101 8.19 6.70 26.22
N GLU A 102 7.18 6.66 25.34
CA GLU A 102 5.94 5.92 25.58
C GLU A 102 6.14 4.40 25.48
N PRO A 103 5.97 3.65 26.58
CA PRO A 103 6.07 2.20 26.53
C PRO A 103 5.00 1.61 25.61
N GLY A 104 5.43 0.73 24.70
CA GLY A 104 4.55 0.08 23.72
C GLY A 104 4.62 0.69 22.32
N LEU A 105 5.25 1.86 22.17
CA LEU A 105 5.59 2.44 20.87
C LEU A 105 7.07 2.27 20.53
N ARG A 106 7.34 2.25 19.24
CA ARG A 106 8.67 2.29 18.63
C ARG A 106 8.67 3.35 17.55
N LEU A 107 9.69 4.19 17.54
CA LEU A 107 9.89 5.18 16.49
C LEU A 107 10.70 4.56 15.35
N VAL A 108 10.10 4.44 14.17
CA VAL A 108 10.72 3.91 12.95
C VAL A 108 11.13 5.08 12.06
N GLY A 109 12.41 5.47 12.09
CA GLY A 109 12.92 6.55 11.22
C GLY A 109 13.04 6.12 9.77
N CYS A 110 12.40 6.80 8.83
CA CYS A 110 12.44 6.49 7.40
C CYS A 110 13.44 7.38 6.64
N CYS A 111 13.75 7.04 5.39
CA CYS A 111 14.70 7.80 4.58
C CYS A 111 14.15 9.16 4.12
N ASN A 112 12.84 9.23 3.85
CA ASN A 112 12.11 10.44 3.49
C ASN A 112 10.63 10.31 3.87
N GLU A 113 9.89 11.40 3.75
CA GLU A 113 8.51 11.52 4.22
C GLU A 113 7.52 10.75 3.35
N LEU A 114 7.76 10.68 2.02
CA LEU A 114 6.97 9.85 1.11
C LEU A 114 7.00 8.38 1.56
N ASN A 115 8.19 7.85 1.81
CA ASN A 115 8.39 6.48 2.26
C ASN A 115 7.81 6.24 3.66
N ALA A 116 7.90 7.23 4.56
CA ALA A 116 7.27 7.15 5.88
C ALA A 116 5.74 7.02 5.76
N GLY A 117 5.13 7.76 4.83
CA GLY A 117 3.71 7.64 4.53
C GLY A 117 3.33 6.29 3.93
N TYR A 118 4.11 5.78 2.96
CA TYR A 118 3.86 4.44 2.41
C TYR A 118 4.07 3.31 3.43
N ALA A 119 5.02 3.46 4.35
CA ALA A 119 5.19 2.52 5.45
C ALA A 119 4.00 2.58 6.43
N ALA A 120 3.48 3.77 6.74
CA ALA A 120 2.25 3.89 7.53
C ALA A 120 1.03 3.26 6.81
N ASP A 121 0.90 3.44 5.49
CA ASP A 121 -0.13 2.78 4.66
C ASP A 121 0.00 1.24 4.73
N GLY A 122 1.19 0.70 4.45
CA GLY A 122 1.44 -0.75 4.51
C GLY A 122 1.20 -1.34 5.90
N TYR A 123 1.61 -0.63 6.96
CA TYR A 123 1.35 -1.03 8.34
C TYR A 123 -0.15 -1.05 8.64
N ALA A 124 -0.89 -0.03 8.23
CA ALA A 124 -2.33 0.06 8.42
C ALA A 124 -3.10 -1.06 7.69
N ARG A 125 -2.64 -1.52 6.53
CA ARG A 125 -3.26 -2.65 5.80
C ARG A 125 -3.22 -3.97 6.58
N ALA A 126 -2.18 -4.19 7.38
CA ALA A 126 -2.04 -5.39 8.20
C ALA A 126 -2.60 -5.22 9.63
N ARG A 127 -2.49 -4.01 10.19
CA ARG A 127 -2.83 -3.72 11.59
C ARG A 127 -4.23 -3.12 11.78
N GLY A 128 -4.81 -2.54 10.73
CA GLY A 128 -6.06 -1.80 10.75
C GLY A 128 -5.91 -0.29 10.95
N ILE A 129 -4.73 0.20 11.37
CA ILE A 129 -4.42 1.65 11.50
C ILE A 129 -2.91 1.88 11.47
N GLY A 130 -2.47 2.98 10.87
CA GLY A 130 -1.07 3.41 10.81
C GLY A 130 -0.88 4.84 11.28
N SER A 131 0.35 5.22 11.62
CA SER A 131 0.69 6.59 11.99
C SER A 131 2.07 6.98 11.50
N CYS A 132 2.18 8.23 11.06
CA CYS A 132 3.44 8.84 10.66
C CYS A 132 3.60 10.25 11.24
N ILE A 133 4.84 10.64 11.52
CA ILE A 133 5.20 11.96 12.06
C ILE A 133 6.28 12.61 11.19
N VAL A 134 5.96 13.77 10.59
CA VAL A 134 6.88 14.54 9.74
C VAL A 134 7.00 16.00 10.18
N THR A 135 7.96 16.72 9.61
CA THR A 135 8.21 18.15 9.92
C THR A 135 7.31 19.07 9.08
N PHE A 136 7.16 20.31 9.54
CA PHE A 136 6.28 21.30 8.91
C PHE A 136 6.67 21.58 7.46
N ASN A 137 5.66 21.67 6.59
CA ASN A 137 5.72 22.05 5.19
C ASN A 137 6.66 21.19 4.33
N VAL A 138 7.98 21.25 4.49
CA VAL A 138 8.90 20.47 3.65
C VAL A 138 8.63 18.97 3.77
N GLY A 139 8.32 18.50 4.98
CA GLY A 139 7.92 17.12 5.22
C GLY A 139 6.47 16.86 4.84
N GLY A 140 5.54 17.72 5.27
CA GLY A 140 4.13 17.59 4.94
C GLY A 140 3.82 17.65 3.45
N PHE A 141 4.52 18.48 2.66
CA PHE A 141 4.36 18.49 1.20
C PHE A 141 4.89 17.23 0.54
N SER A 142 5.97 16.63 1.06
CA SER A 142 6.53 15.39 0.51
C SER A 142 5.63 14.16 0.81
N ILE A 143 4.98 14.12 1.97
CA ILE A 143 4.12 12.98 2.36
C ILE A 143 2.73 12.99 1.69
N ILE A 144 2.29 14.12 1.12
CA ILE A 144 0.95 14.29 0.52
C ILE A 144 0.56 13.13 -0.41
N ASN A 145 1.49 12.68 -1.26
CA ASN A 145 1.21 11.61 -2.23
C ASN A 145 0.85 10.29 -1.52
N ALA A 146 1.54 9.95 -0.43
CA ALA A 146 1.21 8.77 0.35
C ALA A 146 -0.14 8.91 1.08
N ILE A 147 -0.46 10.10 1.59
CA ILE A 147 -1.75 10.35 2.27
C ILE A 147 -2.92 10.35 1.29
N ALA A 148 -2.74 10.90 0.08
CA ALA A 148 -3.72 10.79 -0.99
C ALA A 148 -3.94 9.31 -1.40
N GLY A 149 -2.87 8.51 -1.46
CA GLY A 149 -2.98 7.07 -1.66
C GLY A 149 -3.79 6.37 -0.57
N ALA A 150 -3.46 6.63 0.70
CA ALA A 150 -4.24 6.10 1.83
C ALA A 150 -5.71 6.54 1.78
N TYR A 151 -6.00 7.76 1.33
CA TYR A 151 -7.37 8.24 1.16
C TYR A 151 -8.10 7.47 0.06
N SER A 152 -7.51 7.32 -1.13
CA SER A 152 -8.11 6.58 -2.25
C SER A 152 -8.39 5.12 -1.89
N GLU A 153 -7.45 4.51 -1.18
CA GLU A 153 -7.48 3.10 -0.78
C GLU A 153 -8.26 2.84 0.50
N SER A 154 -8.74 3.90 1.16
CA SER A 154 -9.52 3.83 2.41
C SER A 154 -8.75 3.16 3.54
N ILE A 155 -7.53 3.66 3.73
CA ILE A 155 -6.60 3.23 4.76
C ILE A 155 -6.56 4.31 5.85
N PRO A 156 -6.90 3.97 7.11
CA PRO A 156 -6.82 4.92 8.21
C PRO A 156 -5.35 5.16 8.62
N VAL A 157 -4.84 6.32 8.24
CA VAL A 157 -3.51 6.81 8.61
C VAL A 157 -3.63 8.10 9.42
N ILE A 158 -3.07 8.11 10.62
CA ILE A 158 -2.93 9.34 11.43
C ILE A 158 -1.63 10.04 11.01
N CYS A 159 -1.75 11.01 10.11
CA CYS A 159 -0.64 11.84 9.65
C CYS A 159 -0.46 13.03 10.59
N ILE A 160 0.64 13.04 11.33
CA ILE A 160 0.94 14.08 12.31
C ILE A 160 2.10 14.92 11.78
N VAL A 161 1.97 16.23 11.87
CA VAL A 161 3.00 17.17 11.43
C VAL A 161 3.38 18.08 12.60
N GLY A 162 4.68 18.21 12.86
CA GLY A 162 5.17 19.24 13.78
C GLY A 162 4.91 20.62 13.18
N GLY A 163 4.21 21.48 13.89
CA GLY A 163 3.79 22.81 13.43
C GLY A 163 4.64 23.94 14.00
N PRO A 164 4.49 25.16 13.47
CA PRO A 164 5.12 26.37 13.99
C PRO A 164 4.91 26.57 15.49
N ASN A 165 5.79 27.33 16.14
CA ASN A 165 5.55 27.80 17.51
C ASN A 165 4.22 28.58 17.57
N SER A 166 3.40 28.30 18.58
CA SER A 166 2.08 28.91 18.75
C SER A 166 2.11 30.44 18.77
N ASN A 167 3.21 31.05 19.22
CA ASN A 167 3.40 32.51 19.26
C ASN A 167 3.63 33.16 17.89
N ASN A 168 3.79 32.37 16.82
CA ASN A 168 3.95 32.91 15.47
C ASN A 168 2.61 33.12 14.76
N TYR A 169 1.55 32.41 15.17
CA TYR A 169 0.22 32.59 14.59
C TYR A 169 -0.31 34.01 14.89
N GLY A 170 -1.00 34.61 13.92
CA GLY A 170 -1.52 35.98 14.03
C GLY A 170 -0.46 37.09 13.96
N THR A 171 0.82 36.74 13.75
CA THR A 171 1.88 37.73 13.51
C THR A 171 2.00 38.00 12.01
N ASN A 172 1.57 39.18 11.56
CA ASN A 172 1.56 39.49 10.12
C ASN A 172 2.94 39.68 9.48
N HIS A 173 4.03 39.62 10.26
CA HIS A 173 5.39 39.93 9.81
C HIS A 173 6.42 38.81 10.03
N ARG A 174 6.07 37.71 10.71
CA ARG A 174 7.04 36.63 10.94
C ARG A 174 7.00 35.64 9.79
N ILE A 175 8.12 35.52 9.12
CA ILE A 175 8.39 34.51 8.10
C ILE A 175 9.27 33.45 8.77
N LEU A 176 8.91 32.18 8.61
CA LEU A 176 9.64 31.07 9.21
C LEU A 176 10.41 30.30 8.14
N HIS A 177 11.53 29.68 8.55
CA HIS A 177 12.13 28.64 7.72
C HIS A 177 11.11 27.51 7.48
N HIS A 178 11.32 26.71 6.43
CA HIS A 178 10.33 25.74 5.94
C HIS A 178 8.99 26.34 5.45
N THR A 179 8.83 27.66 5.35
CA THR A 179 7.69 28.28 4.64
C THR A 179 8.08 28.71 3.23
N ILE A 180 7.08 29.03 2.40
CA ILE A 180 7.30 29.62 1.07
C ILE A 180 7.70 31.11 1.11
N GLY A 181 8.14 31.62 2.28
CA GLY A 181 8.52 33.02 2.46
C GLY A 181 7.36 33.95 2.80
N LEU A 182 6.21 33.40 3.24
CA LEU A 182 5.02 34.15 3.64
C LEU A 182 4.72 33.94 5.13
N SER A 183 4.06 34.92 5.75
CA SER A 183 3.57 34.86 7.14
C SER A 183 2.23 34.10 7.31
N ASP A 184 1.74 33.49 6.23
CA ASP A 184 0.62 32.55 6.25
C ASP A 184 1.15 31.13 6.51
N PHE A 185 0.60 30.42 7.49
CA PHE A 185 0.97 29.04 7.81
C PHE A 185 -0.11 28.03 7.42
N SER A 186 -1.10 28.44 6.63
CA SER A 186 -2.22 27.59 6.21
C SER A 186 -1.93 26.77 4.94
N GLN A 187 -0.79 26.97 4.26
CA GLN A 187 -0.49 26.35 2.96
C GLN A 187 -0.62 24.83 3.00
N GLU A 188 0.13 24.17 3.90
CA GLU A 188 0.07 22.71 4.07
C GLU A 188 -1.34 22.26 4.45
N PHE A 189 -1.98 22.93 5.41
CA PHE A 189 -3.36 22.63 5.78
C PHE A 189 -4.32 22.64 4.57
N GLN A 190 -4.22 23.63 3.68
CA GLN A 190 -5.05 23.68 2.47
C GLN A 190 -4.78 22.51 1.52
N CYS A 191 -3.51 22.12 1.35
CA CYS A 191 -3.15 20.99 0.50
C CYS A 191 -3.69 19.64 1.01
N PHE A 192 -3.83 19.47 2.33
CA PHE A 192 -4.36 18.24 2.92
C PHE A 192 -5.90 18.16 2.90
N LYS A 193 -6.60 19.27 2.63
CA LYS A 193 -8.06 19.39 2.80
C LYS A 193 -8.87 18.40 1.97
N THR A 194 -8.41 18.07 0.76
CA THR A 194 -9.12 17.17 -0.16
C THR A 194 -8.69 15.71 -0.04
N ILE A 195 -7.67 15.42 0.75
CA ILE A 195 -7.04 14.10 0.88
C ILE A 195 -7.08 13.57 2.32
N THR A 196 -7.84 14.21 3.20
CA THR A 196 -8.06 13.77 4.58
C THR A 196 -9.53 13.92 4.95
N CYS A 197 -10.04 13.04 5.82
CA CYS A 197 -11.42 13.11 6.28
C CYS A 197 -11.63 14.09 7.44
N PHE A 198 -10.56 14.46 8.14
CA PHE A 198 -10.56 15.44 9.22
C PHE A 198 -9.17 16.06 9.36
N GLN A 199 -9.14 17.32 9.79
CA GLN A 199 -7.92 18.07 10.03
C GLN A 199 -7.97 18.74 11.40
N ALA A 200 -6.93 18.54 12.20
CA ALA A 200 -6.74 19.19 13.49
C ALA A 200 -5.51 20.10 13.44
N VAL A 201 -5.65 21.35 13.86
CA VAL A 201 -4.52 22.27 14.08
C VAL A 201 -4.46 22.60 15.57
N VAL A 202 -3.53 21.95 16.26
CA VAL A 202 -3.34 22.07 17.71
C VAL A 202 -2.36 23.20 18.00
N ASN A 203 -2.92 24.39 18.22
CA ASN A 203 -2.18 25.62 18.55
C ASN A 203 -2.47 26.19 19.95
N ASN A 204 -3.30 25.50 20.72
CA ASN A 204 -3.59 25.80 22.12
C ASN A 204 -3.86 24.48 22.88
N LEU A 205 -3.62 24.46 24.20
CA LEU A 205 -3.74 23.24 25.01
C LEU A 205 -5.17 22.96 25.51
N GLU A 206 -6.04 23.98 25.51
CA GLU A 206 -7.40 23.88 26.07
C GLU A 206 -8.26 22.89 25.28
N ASN A 207 -8.23 22.97 23.94
CA ASN A 207 -9.03 22.10 23.07
C ASN A 207 -8.23 20.95 22.41
N ALA A 208 -6.92 20.88 22.64
CA ALA A 208 -6.02 19.92 22.00
C ALA A 208 -6.49 18.46 22.14
N ARG A 209 -6.97 18.08 23.33
CA ARG A 209 -7.49 16.73 23.60
C ARG A 209 -8.66 16.38 22.70
N GLU A 210 -9.66 17.26 22.64
CA GLU A 210 -10.87 17.04 21.85
C GLU A 210 -10.57 16.99 20.35
N LEU A 211 -9.69 17.87 19.85
CA LEU A 211 -9.27 17.87 18.45
C LEU A 211 -8.59 16.57 18.03
N ILE A 212 -7.68 16.06 18.86
CA ILE A 212 -6.99 14.79 18.61
C ILE A 212 -7.96 13.61 18.64
N ASP A 213 -8.80 13.53 19.67
CA ASP A 213 -9.78 12.45 19.81
C ASP A 213 -10.81 12.45 18.66
N THR A 214 -11.21 13.63 18.21
CA THR A 214 -12.12 13.79 17.06
C THR A 214 -11.45 13.37 15.76
N ALA A 215 -10.19 13.76 15.54
CA ALA A 215 -9.41 13.33 14.37
C ALA A 215 -9.27 11.80 14.33
N ILE A 216 -8.89 11.18 15.45
CA ILE A 216 -8.79 9.72 15.56
C ILE A 216 -10.15 9.06 15.29
N SER A 217 -11.22 9.60 15.87
CA SER A 217 -12.58 9.07 15.66
C SER A 217 -12.99 9.12 14.18
N ALA A 218 -12.71 10.23 13.51
CA ALA A 218 -13.00 10.39 12.09
C ALA A 218 -12.21 9.39 11.23
N ALA A 219 -10.92 9.22 11.52
CA ALA A 219 -10.06 8.30 10.78
C ALA A 219 -10.59 6.86 10.81
N LEU A 220 -10.97 6.39 12.00
CA LEU A 220 -11.48 5.03 12.21
C LEU A 220 -12.88 4.85 11.61
N LYS A 221 -13.80 5.78 11.87
CA LYS A 221 -15.19 5.67 11.40
C LYS A 221 -15.27 5.65 9.89
N GLN A 222 -14.50 6.51 9.23
CA GLN A 222 -14.54 6.65 7.78
C GLN A 222 -13.54 5.72 7.07
N SER A 223 -12.64 5.07 7.82
CA SER A 223 -11.48 4.35 7.26
C SER A 223 -10.69 5.25 6.29
N LYS A 224 -10.32 6.44 6.75
CA LYS A 224 -9.64 7.47 5.95
C LYS A 224 -8.50 8.11 6.73
N PRO A 225 -7.50 8.70 6.06
CA PRO A 225 -6.44 9.42 6.74
C PRO A 225 -6.93 10.74 7.34
N VAL A 226 -6.22 11.18 8.37
CA VAL A 226 -6.41 12.48 9.04
C VAL A 226 -5.10 13.23 9.15
N TYR A 227 -5.18 14.55 9.18
CA TYR A 227 -4.06 15.46 9.36
C TYR A 227 -4.13 16.08 10.76
N ILE A 228 -3.03 16.04 11.51
CA ILE A 228 -2.91 16.66 12.82
C ILE A 228 -1.63 17.51 12.85
N SER A 229 -1.75 18.83 12.83
CA SER A 229 -0.64 19.76 13.05
C SER A 229 -0.51 20.07 14.53
N ILE A 230 0.69 19.97 15.12
CA ILE A 230 0.92 20.24 16.54
C ILE A 230 2.03 21.28 16.72
N CYS A 231 1.71 22.43 17.31
CA CYS A 231 2.72 23.47 17.57
C CYS A 231 3.87 22.95 18.44
N CYS A 232 5.10 23.11 17.95
CA CYS A 232 6.30 22.49 18.54
C CYS A 232 6.52 22.81 20.03
N ASN A 233 6.14 24.01 20.48
CA ASN A 233 6.36 24.47 21.84
C ASN A 233 5.30 23.98 22.85
N LEU A 234 4.22 23.35 22.40
CA LEU A 234 3.12 22.93 23.27
C LEU A 234 3.27 21.51 23.81
N VAL A 235 4.04 20.67 23.12
CA VAL A 235 4.09 19.21 23.32
C VAL A 235 4.37 18.82 24.77
N SER A 236 5.33 19.49 25.40
CA SER A 236 5.87 19.11 26.71
C SER A 236 5.36 19.97 27.87
N ILE A 237 4.43 20.90 27.61
CA ILE A 237 3.86 21.76 28.67
C ILE A 237 2.88 20.94 29.52
N PRO A 238 3.09 20.83 30.84
CA PRO A 238 2.09 20.24 31.74
C PRO A 238 0.80 21.05 31.72
N HIS A 239 -0.35 20.40 31.50
CA HIS A 239 -1.65 21.06 31.43
C HIS A 239 -2.74 20.29 32.16
N VAL A 240 -3.70 21.00 32.75
CA VAL A 240 -4.82 20.40 33.49
C VAL A 240 -5.65 19.44 32.63
N THR A 241 -5.81 19.73 31.33
CA THR A 241 -6.53 18.89 30.35
C THR A 241 -5.93 17.49 30.19
N PHE A 242 -4.64 17.30 30.49
CA PHE A 242 -3.94 16.02 30.38
C PHE A 242 -3.60 15.41 31.74
N SER A 243 -4.00 16.05 32.85
CA SER A 243 -3.67 15.62 34.21
C SER A 243 -4.21 14.23 34.58
N ARG A 244 -5.19 13.73 33.82
CA ARG A 244 -5.79 12.40 33.99
C ARG A 244 -5.40 11.53 32.80
N GLU A 245 -5.18 10.24 33.06
CA GLU A 245 -5.01 9.25 31.99
C GLU A 245 -6.24 9.30 31.06
N PRO A 246 -6.06 9.08 29.74
CA PRO A 246 -7.18 9.08 28.81
C PRO A 246 -8.17 7.97 29.17
N VAL A 247 -9.46 8.28 29.21
CA VAL A 247 -10.52 7.27 29.22
C VAL A 247 -10.27 6.33 28.03
N PRO A 248 -10.38 5.00 28.18
CA PRO A 248 -10.21 4.06 27.08
C PRO A 248 -10.95 4.53 25.83
N PHE A 249 -10.23 4.58 24.71
CA PHE A 249 -10.82 5.06 23.46
C PHE A 249 -11.81 4.03 22.95
N GLU A 250 -13.08 4.43 22.81
CA GLU A 250 -14.16 3.57 22.34
C GLU A 250 -15.04 4.34 21.37
N LEU A 251 -15.34 3.72 20.22
CA LEU A 251 -16.31 4.26 19.27
C LEU A 251 -17.68 3.70 19.58
N ALA A 252 -18.67 4.57 19.68
CA ALA A 252 -20.06 4.14 19.76
C ALA A 252 -20.42 3.30 18.51
N PRO A 253 -21.04 2.12 18.67
CA PRO A 253 -21.49 1.34 17.53
C PRO A 253 -22.59 2.12 16.83
N GLU A 254 -22.46 2.31 15.51
CA GLU A 254 -23.56 2.82 14.71
C GLU A 254 -24.35 1.64 14.16
N LEU A 255 -25.66 1.79 14.16
CA LEU A 255 -26.62 0.74 13.80
C LEU A 255 -27.34 1.14 12.53
N SER A 256 -27.72 0.14 11.73
CA SER A 256 -28.61 0.37 10.60
C SER A 256 -29.97 0.90 11.04
N ASN A 257 -30.58 1.74 10.22
CA ASN A 257 -32.01 2.02 10.33
C ASN A 257 -32.78 0.72 10.08
N LYS A 258 -33.57 0.27 11.07
CA LYS A 258 -34.26 -1.01 11.02
C LYS A 258 -35.29 -1.12 9.89
N ALA A 259 -36.01 -0.04 9.59
CA ALA A 259 -37.01 -0.04 8.53
C ALA A 259 -36.33 -0.09 7.15
N GLU A 260 -35.32 0.74 6.94
CA GLU A 260 -34.54 0.74 5.69
C GLU A 260 -33.81 -0.59 5.46
N LEU A 261 -33.28 -1.20 6.52
CA LEU A 261 -32.66 -2.52 6.45
C LEU A 261 -33.67 -3.59 6.04
N GLU A 262 -34.85 -3.61 6.65
CA GLU A 262 -35.92 -4.55 6.31
C GLU A 262 -36.35 -4.42 4.84
N ASP A 263 -36.60 -3.19 4.39
CA ASP A 263 -37.03 -2.91 3.01
C ASP A 263 -35.92 -3.24 1.99
N ALA A 264 -34.66 -2.91 2.30
CA ALA A 264 -33.51 -3.26 1.47
C ALA A 264 -33.39 -4.77 1.31
N VAL A 265 -33.46 -5.50 2.43
CA VAL A 265 -33.32 -6.96 2.45
C VAL A 265 -34.50 -7.63 1.72
N ALA A 266 -35.73 -7.16 1.93
CA ALA A 266 -36.91 -7.67 1.24
C ALA A 266 -36.80 -7.48 -0.28
N THR A 267 -36.42 -6.28 -0.71
CA THR A 267 -36.28 -5.92 -2.13
C THR A 267 -35.16 -6.73 -2.81
N ALA A 268 -34.00 -6.86 -2.14
CA ALA A 268 -32.90 -7.68 -2.65
C ALA A 268 -33.27 -9.18 -2.70
N THR A 269 -33.96 -9.68 -1.68
CA THR A 269 -34.42 -11.08 -1.62
C THR A 269 -35.35 -11.40 -2.79
N GLU A 270 -36.29 -10.51 -3.13
CA GLU A 270 -37.22 -10.72 -4.25
C GLU A 270 -36.47 -10.86 -5.58
N LEU A 271 -35.48 -10.00 -5.82
CA LEU A 271 -34.64 -10.05 -7.03
C LEU A 271 -33.80 -11.33 -7.07
N LEU A 272 -33.10 -11.64 -5.98
CA LEU A 272 -32.13 -12.74 -5.92
C LEU A 272 -32.79 -14.12 -5.91
N ASN A 273 -33.93 -14.30 -5.22
CA ASN A 273 -34.63 -15.60 -5.19
C ASN A 273 -35.35 -15.92 -6.51
N ARG A 274 -35.55 -14.94 -7.40
CA ARG A 274 -36.06 -15.16 -8.76
C ARG A 274 -34.97 -15.52 -9.76
N ALA A 275 -33.71 -15.24 -9.43
CA ALA A 275 -32.57 -15.46 -10.31
C ALA A 275 -32.28 -16.95 -10.48
N VAL A 276 -31.97 -17.36 -11.72
CA VAL A 276 -31.55 -18.72 -12.06
C VAL A 276 -30.06 -18.91 -11.80
N LYS A 277 -29.22 -17.92 -12.12
CA LYS A 277 -27.76 -17.96 -12.02
C LYS A 277 -27.20 -16.71 -11.29
N PRO A 278 -27.52 -16.51 -10.00
CA PRO A 278 -26.96 -15.42 -9.22
C PRO A 278 -25.46 -15.63 -8.94
N VAL A 279 -24.71 -14.53 -8.92
CA VAL A 279 -23.29 -14.49 -8.56
C VAL A 279 -23.02 -13.40 -7.52
N MET A 280 -21.98 -13.59 -6.73
CA MET A 280 -21.56 -12.62 -5.71
C MET A 280 -20.11 -12.18 -5.94
N LEU A 281 -19.85 -10.88 -5.83
CA LEU A 281 -18.55 -10.28 -6.08
C LEU A 281 -18.11 -9.44 -4.89
N GLY A 282 -16.95 -9.77 -4.31
CA GLY A 282 -16.32 -8.99 -3.25
C GLY A 282 -15.49 -7.83 -3.83
N GLY A 283 -15.67 -6.63 -3.28
CA GLY A 283 -14.88 -5.45 -3.58
C GLY A 283 -14.03 -4.98 -2.40
N PRO A 284 -13.14 -3.99 -2.62
CA PRO A 284 -12.16 -3.59 -1.61
C PRO A 284 -12.80 -2.99 -0.34
N LYS A 285 -14.03 -2.48 -0.42
CA LYS A 285 -14.76 -1.92 0.74
C LYS A 285 -15.24 -2.96 1.74
N LEU A 286 -15.09 -4.26 1.44
CA LEU A 286 -15.30 -5.33 2.43
C LEU A 286 -14.41 -5.15 3.67
N ARG A 287 -13.15 -4.73 3.47
CA ARG A 287 -12.21 -4.48 4.55
C ARG A 287 -12.67 -3.29 5.41
N ASP A 288 -13.06 -2.20 4.79
CA ASP A 288 -13.49 -0.96 5.47
C ASP A 288 -14.73 -1.23 6.35
N ALA A 289 -15.66 -2.04 5.86
CA ALA A 289 -16.83 -2.47 6.64
C ALA A 289 -16.49 -3.57 7.68
N GLY A 290 -15.29 -4.17 7.60
CA GLY A 290 -14.86 -5.34 8.37
C GLY A 290 -15.72 -6.58 8.12
N ALA A 291 -16.30 -6.72 6.93
CA ALA A 291 -17.41 -7.62 6.62
C ALA A 291 -16.99 -8.87 5.81
N VAL A 292 -15.72 -9.26 5.92
CA VAL A 292 -15.18 -10.43 5.22
C VAL A 292 -15.88 -11.70 5.68
N ASP A 293 -16.02 -11.89 6.99
CA ASP A 293 -16.70 -13.08 7.53
C ASP A 293 -18.19 -13.08 7.15
N ASP A 294 -18.86 -11.92 7.23
CA ASP A 294 -20.27 -11.79 6.84
C ASP A 294 -20.50 -12.08 5.34
N PHE A 295 -19.51 -11.79 4.48
CA PHE A 295 -19.52 -12.16 3.06
C PHE A 295 -19.40 -13.68 2.86
N VAL A 296 -18.51 -14.33 3.63
CA VAL A 296 -18.32 -15.79 3.58
C VAL A 296 -19.57 -16.50 4.08
N ASP A 297 -20.17 -16.05 5.18
CA ASP A 297 -21.40 -16.61 5.73
C ASP A 297 -22.56 -16.53 4.72
N LEU A 298 -22.71 -15.38 4.04
CA LEU A 298 -23.67 -15.22 2.96
C LEU A 298 -23.36 -16.14 1.76
N ALA A 299 -22.09 -16.34 1.42
CA ALA A 299 -21.68 -17.25 0.35
C ALA A 299 -22.07 -18.70 0.67
N ASP A 300 -21.84 -19.13 1.91
CA ASP A 300 -22.18 -20.46 2.40
C ASP A 300 -23.69 -20.69 2.46
N ALA A 301 -24.45 -19.72 2.96
CA ALA A 301 -25.92 -19.80 3.02
C ALA A 301 -26.56 -19.83 1.62
N SER A 302 -26.15 -18.89 0.75
CA SER A 302 -26.71 -18.73 -0.59
C SER A 302 -26.25 -19.83 -1.57
N GLY A 303 -25.04 -20.34 -1.41
CA GLY A 303 -24.43 -21.28 -2.35
C GLY A 303 -24.01 -20.66 -3.69
N PHE A 304 -24.03 -19.32 -3.81
CA PHE A 304 -23.68 -18.60 -5.04
C PHE A 304 -22.21 -18.83 -5.42
N ALA A 305 -21.90 -18.68 -6.72
CA ALA A 305 -20.51 -18.57 -7.14
C ALA A 305 -19.94 -17.23 -6.64
N ILE A 306 -18.72 -17.24 -6.09
CA ILE A 306 -18.09 -16.04 -5.54
C ILE A 306 -16.85 -15.66 -6.35
N ALA A 307 -16.76 -14.40 -6.75
CA ALA A 307 -15.59 -13.80 -7.36
C ALA A 307 -15.15 -12.57 -6.57
N VAL A 308 -14.01 -12.00 -6.91
CA VAL A 308 -13.54 -10.71 -6.38
C VAL A 308 -13.23 -9.74 -7.51
N LEU A 309 -13.46 -8.44 -7.28
CA LEU A 309 -12.84 -7.40 -8.09
C LEU A 309 -11.33 -7.40 -7.84
N PRO A 310 -10.49 -6.96 -8.80
CA PRO A 310 -9.04 -7.10 -8.69
C PRO A 310 -8.45 -6.40 -7.46
N ALA A 311 -8.99 -5.24 -7.08
CA ALA A 311 -8.57 -4.50 -5.87
C ALA A 311 -8.93 -5.22 -4.54
N ALA A 312 -9.71 -6.29 -4.59
CA ALA A 312 -10.16 -7.06 -3.43
C ALA A 312 -9.45 -8.42 -3.29
N LYS A 313 -8.44 -8.71 -4.11
CA LYS A 313 -7.67 -9.95 -3.99
C LYS A 313 -7.08 -10.12 -2.58
N GLY A 314 -7.22 -11.33 -2.05
CA GLY A 314 -6.80 -11.68 -0.69
C GLY A 314 -7.69 -11.20 0.44
N LEU A 315 -8.81 -10.51 0.15
CA LEU A 315 -9.86 -10.25 1.15
C LEU A 315 -10.81 -11.43 1.30
N VAL A 316 -11.17 -12.08 0.19
CA VAL A 316 -12.03 -13.26 0.19
C VAL A 316 -11.16 -14.52 0.20
N PRO A 317 -11.47 -15.53 1.05
CA PRO A 317 -10.69 -16.78 1.09
C PRO A 317 -10.73 -17.55 -0.23
N GLU A 318 -9.60 -17.66 -0.93
CA GLU A 318 -9.54 -18.32 -2.26
C GLU A 318 -9.72 -19.85 -2.19
N HIS A 319 -9.59 -20.45 -1.00
CA HIS A 319 -9.87 -21.87 -0.75
C HIS A 319 -11.35 -22.16 -0.49
N HIS A 320 -12.21 -21.13 -0.46
CA HIS A 320 -13.64 -21.31 -0.32
C HIS A 320 -14.18 -22.13 -1.51
N PRO A 321 -15.03 -23.15 -1.30
CA PRO A 321 -15.42 -24.07 -2.36
C PRO A 321 -16.14 -23.38 -3.52
N ARG A 322 -16.79 -22.23 -3.28
CA ARG A 322 -17.48 -21.46 -4.34
C ARG A 322 -16.63 -20.41 -5.05
N PHE A 323 -15.36 -20.25 -4.69
CA PHE A 323 -14.49 -19.24 -5.26
C PHE A 323 -14.16 -19.58 -6.72
N ILE A 324 -14.45 -18.66 -7.63
CA ILE A 324 -14.22 -18.81 -9.09
C ILE A 324 -13.13 -17.89 -9.62
N GLY A 325 -12.49 -17.09 -8.76
CA GLY A 325 -11.34 -16.24 -9.10
C GLY A 325 -11.65 -14.74 -9.13
N THR A 326 -10.74 -13.98 -9.75
CA THR A 326 -10.88 -12.54 -9.97
C THR A 326 -11.74 -12.28 -11.21
N TYR A 327 -12.76 -11.44 -11.07
CA TYR A 327 -13.52 -10.88 -12.18
C TYR A 327 -12.97 -9.51 -12.55
N TRP A 328 -12.48 -9.39 -13.79
CA TRP A 328 -11.85 -8.18 -14.32
C TRP A 328 -12.10 -8.04 -15.83
N GLY A 329 -13.34 -8.32 -16.27
CA GLY A 329 -13.71 -8.32 -17.68
C GLY A 329 -12.90 -9.34 -18.47
N ALA A 330 -12.27 -8.92 -19.57
CA ALA A 330 -11.45 -9.81 -20.41
C ALA A 330 -10.20 -10.36 -19.69
N LEU A 331 -9.79 -9.76 -18.57
CA LEU A 331 -8.63 -10.17 -17.76
C LEU A 331 -9.01 -11.13 -16.62
N SER A 332 -10.26 -11.60 -16.59
CA SER A 332 -10.74 -12.44 -15.50
C SER A 332 -9.97 -13.75 -15.40
N ALA A 333 -9.99 -14.33 -14.21
CA ALA A 333 -9.56 -15.70 -14.00
C ALA A 333 -10.30 -16.66 -14.97
N PRO A 334 -9.69 -17.79 -15.35
CA PRO A 334 -10.27 -18.72 -16.31
C PRO A 334 -11.73 -19.07 -16.01
N PHE A 335 -12.60 -18.88 -17.00
CA PHE A 335 -14.05 -19.12 -16.94
C PHE A 335 -14.83 -18.22 -15.97
N CYS A 336 -14.19 -17.31 -15.25
CA CYS A 336 -14.86 -16.41 -14.31
C CYS A 336 -15.71 -15.36 -15.04
N ALA A 337 -15.20 -14.78 -16.14
CA ALA A 337 -15.94 -13.80 -16.93
C ALA A 337 -17.23 -14.38 -17.49
N GLU A 338 -17.18 -15.59 -18.06
CA GLU A 338 -18.31 -16.27 -18.66
C GLU A 338 -19.42 -16.55 -17.64
N ILE A 339 -19.05 -16.84 -16.40
CA ILE A 339 -20.01 -17.09 -15.32
C ILE A 339 -20.61 -15.79 -14.80
N VAL A 340 -19.79 -14.76 -14.58
CA VAL A 340 -20.28 -13.46 -14.13
C VAL A 340 -21.13 -12.81 -15.21
N GLU A 341 -20.63 -12.63 -16.42
CA GLU A 341 -21.31 -11.88 -17.49
C GLU A 341 -22.58 -12.56 -18.02
N SER A 342 -22.69 -13.89 -17.86
CA SER A 342 -23.92 -14.62 -18.19
C SER A 342 -24.92 -14.71 -17.04
N ALA A 343 -24.60 -14.17 -15.85
CA ALA A 343 -25.47 -14.17 -14.69
C ALA A 343 -26.73 -13.31 -14.92
N ASP A 344 -27.82 -13.69 -14.27
CA ASP A 344 -29.08 -12.96 -14.29
C ASP A 344 -29.33 -12.14 -13.01
N ALA A 345 -28.45 -12.25 -12.01
CA ALA A 345 -28.37 -11.33 -10.88
C ALA A 345 -26.95 -11.25 -10.31
N TYR A 346 -26.58 -10.07 -9.80
CA TYR A 346 -25.28 -9.79 -9.20
C TYR A 346 -25.45 -9.27 -7.77
N VAL A 347 -24.64 -9.74 -6.84
CA VAL A 347 -24.45 -9.10 -5.53
C VAL A 347 -23.04 -8.53 -5.48
N PHE A 348 -22.89 -7.22 -5.65
CA PHE A 348 -21.60 -6.55 -5.48
C PHE A 348 -21.49 -6.07 -4.04
N VAL A 349 -20.55 -6.62 -3.29
CA VAL A 349 -20.34 -6.30 -1.88
C VAL A 349 -19.10 -5.43 -1.75
N GLY A 350 -19.32 -4.17 -1.45
CA GLY A 350 -18.27 -3.18 -1.30
C GLY A 350 -17.45 -2.87 -2.57
N PRO A 351 -18.07 -2.72 -3.75
CA PRO A 351 -17.32 -2.48 -4.97
C PRO A 351 -16.68 -1.08 -5.00
N VAL A 352 -15.60 -0.97 -5.77
CA VAL A 352 -15.09 0.29 -6.31
C VAL A 352 -14.99 0.07 -7.81
N PHE A 353 -15.68 0.92 -8.58
CA PHE A 353 -15.70 0.88 -10.04
C PHE A 353 -15.01 2.13 -10.57
N ASP A 354 -13.70 2.00 -10.80
CA ASP A 354 -12.85 2.97 -11.48
C ASP A 354 -12.48 2.47 -12.88
N ASP A 355 -11.76 3.28 -13.65
CA ASP A 355 -11.33 2.94 -15.00
C ASP A 355 -10.46 1.68 -15.06
N ILE A 356 -9.65 1.40 -14.03
CA ILE A 356 -8.82 0.19 -13.95
C ILE A 356 -9.67 -1.03 -13.66
N THR A 357 -10.40 -1.04 -12.54
CA THR A 357 -11.24 -2.17 -12.07
C THR A 357 -12.39 -2.50 -13.03
N THR A 358 -12.82 -1.54 -13.85
CA THR A 358 -13.84 -1.72 -14.89
C THR A 358 -13.29 -1.97 -16.30
N PHE A 359 -11.99 -2.25 -16.42
CA PHE A 359 -11.35 -2.53 -17.70
C PHE A 359 -11.61 -1.43 -18.75
N GLY A 360 -11.39 -0.17 -18.36
CA GLY A 360 -11.67 1.01 -19.17
C GLY A 360 -13.17 1.30 -19.35
N PHE A 361 -13.99 1.11 -18.30
CA PHE A 361 -15.45 1.25 -18.33
C PHE A 361 -16.14 0.35 -19.37
N SER A 362 -15.60 -0.85 -19.59
CA SER A 362 -16.05 -1.75 -20.65
C SER A 362 -16.62 -3.09 -20.17
N LEU A 363 -16.80 -3.27 -18.85
CA LEU A 363 -17.47 -4.45 -18.31
C LEU A 363 -18.90 -4.57 -18.86
N PRO A 364 -19.29 -5.70 -19.47
CA PRO A 364 -20.61 -5.89 -20.07
C PRO A 364 -21.67 -6.28 -19.00
N LEU A 365 -21.74 -5.51 -17.92
CA LEU A 365 -22.65 -5.76 -16.80
C LEU A 365 -23.93 -4.93 -16.93
N ASP A 366 -25.08 -5.58 -16.71
CA ASP A 366 -26.37 -4.89 -16.60
C ASP A 366 -26.66 -4.58 -15.13
N MET A 367 -26.41 -3.33 -14.73
CA MET A 367 -26.63 -2.88 -13.34
C MET A 367 -28.09 -2.96 -12.89
N LYS A 368 -29.07 -3.11 -13.80
CA LYS A 368 -30.47 -3.36 -13.43
C LYS A 368 -30.69 -4.73 -12.80
N LYS A 369 -29.72 -5.63 -12.90
CA LYS A 369 -29.72 -6.96 -12.29
C LYS A 369 -28.91 -7.01 -10.98
N SER A 370 -28.43 -5.86 -10.50
CA SER A 370 -27.49 -5.81 -9.38
C SER A 370 -28.14 -5.44 -8.06
N VAL A 371 -27.59 -6.00 -6.99
CA VAL A 371 -27.65 -5.53 -5.61
C VAL A 371 -26.24 -5.02 -5.29
N VAL A 372 -26.08 -3.71 -5.16
CA VAL A 372 -24.80 -3.08 -4.81
C VAL A 372 -24.87 -2.68 -3.35
N VAL A 373 -24.02 -3.30 -2.53
CA VAL A 373 -23.95 -3.09 -1.09
C VAL A 373 -22.70 -2.25 -0.80
N GLU A 374 -22.89 -0.98 -0.49
CA GLU A 374 -21.82 -0.07 -0.06
C GLU A 374 -21.77 0.00 1.48
N PRO A 375 -20.71 0.58 2.10
CA PRO A 375 -20.57 0.59 3.56
C PRO A 375 -21.80 1.09 4.34
N GLU A 376 -22.52 2.09 3.81
CA GLU A 376 -23.66 2.75 4.48
C GLU A 376 -24.94 2.85 3.64
N ARG A 377 -24.98 2.21 2.47
CA ARG A 377 -26.16 2.20 1.60
C ARG A 377 -26.25 0.95 0.73
N VAL A 378 -27.46 0.62 0.29
CA VAL A 378 -27.73 -0.49 -0.62
C VAL A 378 -28.50 0.02 -1.83
N VAL A 379 -28.07 -0.35 -3.03
CA VAL A 379 -28.74 -0.04 -4.29
C VAL A 379 -29.23 -1.32 -4.94
N VAL A 380 -30.53 -1.42 -5.23
CA VAL A 380 -31.14 -2.59 -5.86
C VAL A 380 -31.68 -2.23 -7.24
N ALA A 381 -31.47 -3.14 -8.20
CA ALA A 381 -31.93 -3.04 -9.59
C ALA A 381 -31.49 -1.74 -10.31
N GLY A 382 -30.34 -1.18 -9.91
CA GLY A 382 -29.76 0.01 -10.51
C GLY A 382 -30.55 1.31 -10.28
N GLY A 383 -31.51 1.34 -9.36
CA GLY A 383 -32.36 2.53 -9.15
C GLY A 383 -32.95 2.71 -7.76
N THR A 384 -33.28 1.65 -7.03
CA THR A 384 -33.84 1.77 -5.66
C THR A 384 -32.70 1.88 -4.67
N VAL A 385 -32.67 2.97 -3.87
CA VAL A 385 -31.58 3.27 -2.95
C VAL A 385 -32.10 3.29 -1.51
N PHE A 386 -31.45 2.52 -0.63
CA PHE A 386 -31.69 2.47 0.80
C PHE A 386 -30.47 3.04 1.52
N VAL A 387 -30.67 4.01 2.40
CA VAL A 387 -29.58 4.74 3.10
C VAL A 387 -29.61 4.46 4.60
N GLY A 388 -28.46 4.59 5.26
CA GLY A 388 -28.36 4.25 6.67
C GLY A 388 -28.47 2.74 6.90
N VAL A 389 -28.10 1.94 5.90
CA VAL A 389 -28.05 0.48 5.96
C VAL A 389 -26.58 0.08 5.91
N ARG A 390 -26.08 -0.47 7.01
CA ARG A 390 -24.69 -0.91 7.11
C ARG A 390 -24.50 -2.22 6.36
N LEU A 391 -23.40 -2.29 5.62
CA LEU A 391 -23.05 -3.46 4.81
C LEU A 391 -23.14 -4.77 5.60
N LYS A 392 -22.54 -4.83 6.81
CA LYS A 392 -22.58 -6.01 7.68
C LYS A 392 -23.99 -6.47 8.04
N ASP A 393 -24.80 -5.52 8.50
CA ASP A 393 -26.16 -5.80 8.95
C ASP A 393 -27.02 -6.31 7.78
N PHE A 394 -26.81 -5.73 6.59
CA PHE A 394 -27.48 -6.17 5.36
C PHE A 394 -27.09 -7.60 4.98
N LEU A 395 -25.80 -7.95 4.97
CA LEU A 395 -25.37 -9.33 4.63
C LEU A 395 -25.95 -10.36 5.61
N ARG A 396 -25.91 -10.05 6.92
CA ARG A 396 -26.46 -10.91 7.99
C ARG A 396 -27.96 -11.13 7.87
N ALA A 397 -28.72 -10.07 7.56
CA ALA A 397 -30.16 -10.18 7.39
C ALA A 397 -30.53 -10.86 6.06
N LEU A 398 -29.74 -10.65 5.01
CA LEU A 398 -29.97 -11.25 3.69
C LEU A 398 -29.77 -12.77 3.70
N GLN A 399 -28.73 -13.28 4.38
CA GLN A 399 -28.46 -14.72 4.42
C GLN A 399 -29.62 -15.55 4.98
N GLU A 400 -30.43 -14.99 5.88
CA GLU A 400 -31.58 -15.68 6.48
C GLU A 400 -32.76 -15.86 5.50
N ARG A 401 -32.78 -15.12 4.38
CA ARG A 401 -33.91 -15.07 3.45
C ARG A 401 -33.61 -15.61 2.06
N LEU A 402 -32.34 -15.79 1.72
CA LEU A 402 -31.95 -16.35 0.45
C LEU A 402 -32.21 -17.85 0.38
N ARG A 403 -32.77 -18.30 -0.74
CA ARG A 403 -32.84 -19.71 -1.09
C ARG A 403 -31.50 -20.13 -1.67
N ARG A 404 -30.99 -21.26 -1.20
CA ARG A 404 -29.74 -21.84 -1.72
C ARG A 404 -29.85 -22.08 -3.24
N ASN A 405 -28.94 -21.49 -4.01
CA ASN A 405 -28.85 -21.66 -5.46
C ASN A 405 -27.38 -21.83 -5.90
N THR A 406 -27.04 -23.00 -6.42
CA THR A 406 -25.67 -23.34 -6.84
C THR A 406 -25.50 -23.37 -8.35
N THR A 407 -26.48 -22.89 -9.13
CA THR A 407 -26.54 -23.09 -10.59
C THR A 407 -25.37 -22.43 -11.31
N ALA A 408 -25.04 -21.18 -10.97
CA ALA A 408 -23.90 -20.48 -11.56
C ALA A 408 -22.58 -21.22 -11.31
N TYR A 409 -22.37 -21.69 -10.08
CA TYR A 409 -21.17 -22.46 -9.71
C TYR A 409 -21.14 -23.85 -10.38
N ALA A 410 -22.29 -24.52 -10.51
CA ALA A 410 -22.37 -25.79 -11.22
C ALA A 410 -22.00 -25.64 -12.70
N ASN A 411 -22.37 -24.51 -13.33
CA ASN A 411 -21.95 -24.20 -14.69
C ASN A 411 -20.44 -23.95 -14.77
N TYR A 412 -19.87 -23.23 -13.81
CA TYR A 412 -18.42 -23.06 -13.70
C TYR A 412 -17.70 -24.41 -13.67
N CYS A 413 -18.12 -25.32 -12.79
CA CYS A 413 -17.51 -26.65 -12.67
C CYS A 413 -17.57 -27.49 -13.96
N ARG A 414 -18.62 -27.31 -14.77
CA ARG A 414 -18.76 -28.03 -16.06
C ARG A 414 -17.81 -27.50 -17.14
N MET A 415 -17.45 -26.22 -17.06
CA MET A 415 -16.58 -25.54 -18.02
C MET A 415 -15.12 -25.52 -17.59
N PHE A 416 -14.87 -25.59 -16.28
CA PHE A 416 -13.55 -25.37 -15.71
C PHE A 416 -12.53 -26.38 -16.22
N VAL A 417 -11.43 -25.85 -16.74
CA VAL A 417 -10.23 -26.58 -17.10
C VAL A 417 -9.07 -25.99 -16.31
N PRO A 418 -8.32 -26.79 -15.55
CA PRO A 418 -7.13 -26.32 -14.85
C PRO A 418 -6.13 -25.66 -15.81
N VAL A 419 -5.55 -24.54 -15.38
CA VAL A 419 -4.51 -23.85 -16.15
C VAL A 419 -3.28 -24.74 -16.26
N ARG A 420 -2.76 -24.89 -17.48
CA ARG A 420 -1.50 -25.60 -17.71
C ARG A 420 -0.34 -24.76 -17.18
N GLN A 421 0.53 -25.39 -16.42
CA GLN A 421 1.79 -24.77 -16.00
C GLN A 421 2.67 -24.53 -17.23
N PRO A 422 3.41 -23.40 -17.29
CA PRO A 422 4.40 -23.20 -18.33
C PRO A 422 5.46 -24.31 -18.23
N PRO A 423 6.02 -24.78 -19.36
CA PRO A 423 7.15 -25.70 -19.31
C PRO A 423 8.37 -25.00 -18.72
N ASP A 424 9.23 -25.78 -18.05
CA ASP A 424 10.55 -25.32 -17.62
C ASP A 424 11.33 -24.74 -18.82
N CYS A 425 12.18 -23.76 -18.53
CA CYS A 425 13.16 -23.22 -19.45
C CYS A 425 14.21 -24.30 -19.79
N GLN A 426 14.75 -24.24 -21.00
CA GLN A 426 15.93 -25.04 -21.32
C GLN A 426 17.16 -24.52 -20.55
N PRO A 427 18.16 -25.37 -20.26
CA PRO A 427 19.40 -24.93 -19.62
C PRO A 427 20.04 -23.72 -20.33
N GLY A 428 20.31 -22.65 -19.58
CA GLY A 428 20.88 -21.41 -20.11
C GLY A 428 19.92 -20.51 -20.91
N GLU A 429 18.66 -20.89 -21.08
CA GLU A 429 17.64 -20.01 -21.67
C GLU A 429 17.36 -18.82 -20.72
N PRO A 430 17.20 -17.59 -21.25
CA PRO A 430 16.74 -16.46 -20.46
C PRO A 430 15.47 -16.80 -19.69
N LEU A 431 15.40 -16.34 -18.45
CA LEU A 431 14.23 -16.55 -17.60
C LEU A 431 13.01 -15.89 -18.26
N ARG A 432 11.88 -16.59 -18.21
CA ARG A 432 10.58 -16.08 -18.61
C ARG A 432 9.74 -15.66 -17.41
N LEU A 433 8.97 -14.59 -17.56
CA LEU A 433 8.11 -14.03 -16.53
C LEU A 433 7.11 -15.05 -15.98
N ASN A 434 6.46 -15.82 -16.85
CA ASN A 434 5.51 -16.85 -16.43
C ASN A 434 6.16 -18.00 -15.61
N VAL A 435 7.43 -18.32 -15.90
CA VAL A 435 8.21 -19.31 -15.13
C VAL A 435 8.57 -18.74 -13.76
N LEU A 436 8.98 -17.46 -13.68
CA LEU A 436 9.23 -16.78 -12.40
C LEU A 436 8.04 -16.92 -11.44
N PHE A 437 6.83 -16.59 -11.90
CA PHE A 437 5.64 -16.62 -11.05
C PHE A 437 5.18 -18.04 -10.70
N THR A 438 5.56 -19.06 -11.49
CA THR A 438 5.39 -20.46 -11.11
C THR A 438 6.22 -20.82 -9.88
N HIS A 439 7.43 -20.26 -9.74
CA HIS A 439 8.27 -20.45 -8.56
C HIS A 439 7.79 -19.60 -7.36
N ILE A 440 7.37 -18.35 -7.59
CA ILE A 440 6.77 -17.52 -6.53
C ILE A 440 5.52 -18.19 -5.94
N GLN A 441 4.67 -18.79 -6.77
CA GLN A 441 3.50 -19.57 -6.30
C GLN A 441 3.87 -20.66 -5.30
N ARG A 442 5.02 -21.32 -5.48
CA ARG A 442 5.50 -22.39 -4.59
C ARG A 442 6.02 -21.87 -3.25
N LEU A 443 6.36 -20.58 -3.15
CA LEU A 443 6.74 -19.94 -1.89
C LEU A 443 5.54 -19.62 -1.01
N LEU A 444 4.34 -19.52 -1.59
CA LEU A 444 3.16 -19.08 -0.86
C LEU A 444 2.70 -20.14 0.14
N SER A 445 2.39 -19.68 1.34
CA SER A 445 1.82 -20.47 2.43
C SER A 445 0.98 -19.58 3.35
N GLY A 446 0.35 -20.18 4.38
CA GLY A 446 -0.33 -19.42 5.43
C GLY A 446 0.59 -18.48 6.21
N ASP A 447 1.90 -18.73 6.16
CA ASP A 447 2.96 -17.97 6.84
C ASP A 447 3.58 -16.90 5.94
N THR A 448 3.00 -16.61 4.77
CA THR A 448 3.46 -15.58 3.85
C THR A 448 2.45 -14.46 3.64
N ALA A 449 2.96 -13.29 3.25
CA ALA A 449 2.16 -12.18 2.75
C ALA A 449 2.79 -11.65 1.46
N VAL A 450 1.96 -11.22 0.50
CA VAL A 450 2.43 -10.68 -0.79
C VAL A 450 2.11 -9.20 -0.87
N VAL A 451 3.10 -8.37 -1.19
CA VAL A 451 2.98 -6.92 -1.44
C VAL A 451 3.37 -6.65 -2.88
N VAL A 452 2.49 -5.98 -3.63
CA VAL A 452 2.61 -5.91 -5.10
C VAL A 452 2.59 -4.46 -5.59
N ASP A 453 3.68 -4.02 -6.21
CA ASP A 453 3.76 -2.69 -6.83
C ASP A 453 2.90 -2.56 -8.09
N THR A 454 2.66 -1.32 -8.50
CA THR A 454 2.06 -1.00 -9.79
C THR A 454 2.94 -1.53 -10.92
N GLY A 455 2.30 -2.01 -11.98
CA GLY A 455 2.93 -2.50 -13.19
C GLY A 455 2.59 -3.96 -13.46
N ASP A 456 3.43 -4.65 -14.22
CA ASP A 456 3.11 -6.02 -14.63
C ASP A 456 3.06 -7.02 -13.45
N SER A 457 3.65 -6.64 -12.32
CA SER A 457 3.53 -7.34 -11.04
C SER A 457 2.07 -7.54 -10.62
N TRP A 458 1.16 -6.60 -10.91
CA TRP A 458 -0.26 -6.74 -10.60
C TRP A 458 -0.86 -7.96 -11.29
N PHE A 459 -0.73 -8.06 -12.61
CA PHE A 459 -1.41 -9.12 -13.35
C PHE A 459 -0.84 -10.50 -13.00
N ASN A 460 0.48 -10.59 -12.91
CA ASN A 460 1.13 -11.84 -12.53
C ASN A 460 0.77 -12.26 -11.10
N CYS A 461 0.71 -11.33 -10.16
CA CYS A 461 0.29 -11.64 -8.79
C CYS A 461 -1.21 -11.92 -8.67
N GLN A 462 -2.06 -11.34 -9.53
CA GLN A 462 -3.50 -11.68 -9.59
C GLN A 462 -3.73 -13.14 -9.95
N ASN A 463 -2.85 -13.72 -10.77
CA ASN A 463 -2.88 -15.12 -11.17
C ASN A 463 -2.35 -16.10 -10.11
N LEU A 464 -1.75 -15.61 -9.01
CA LEU A 464 -1.34 -16.46 -7.89
C LEU A 464 -2.56 -16.96 -7.12
N SER A 465 -2.60 -18.24 -6.78
CA SER A 465 -3.56 -18.83 -5.85
C SER A 465 -3.07 -18.63 -4.42
N LEU A 466 -3.86 -17.97 -3.57
CA LEU A 466 -3.50 -17.64 -2.19
C LEU A 466 -3.91 -18.77 -1.24
N PRO A 467 -2.96 -19.46 -0.57
CA PRO A 467 -3.29 -20.47 0.43
C PRO A 467 -4.06 -19.88 1.61
N GLN A 468 -4.75 -20.73 2.37
CA GLN A 468 -5.40 -20.30 3.61
C GLN A 468 -4.39 -19.60 4.53
N GLY A 469 -4.74 -18.40 4.99
CA GLY A 469 -3.88 -17.57 5.82
C GLY A 469 -2.90 -16.70 5.04
N CYS A 470 -2.65 -16.90 3.75
CA CYS A 470 -1.79 -16.03 2.97
C CYS A 470 -2.42 -14.64 2.82
N SER A 471 -1.66 -13.58 3.12
CA SER A 471 -2.16 -12.20 2.97
C SER A 471 -1.72 -11.58 1.64
N TYR A 472 -2.46 -10.58 1.17
CA TYR A 472 -2.19 -9.88 -0.09
C TYR A 472 -2.43 -8.38 0.06
N ALA A 473 -1.57 -7.56 -0.54
CA ALA A 473 -1.70 -6.12 -0.56
C ALA A 473 -1.23 -5.53 -1.90
N SER A 474 -2.05 -4.65 -2.48
CA SER A 474 -1.74 -3.84 -3.66
C SER A 474 -2.43 -2.48 -3.54
N GLN A 475 -1.94 -1.48 -4.27
CA GLN A 475 -2.49 -0.13 -4.31
C GLN A 475 -3.13 0.17 -5.69
N MET A 476 -4.26 -0.46 -6.01
CA MET A 476 -4.79 -0.46 -7.38
C MET A 476 -5.57 0.81 -7.76
N SER A 477 -6.31 1.42 -6.82
CA SER A 477 -7.13 2.59 -7.14
C SER A 477 -6.31 3.88 -7.17
N TYR A 478 -5.26 3.98 -6.34
CA TYR A 478 -4.33 5.12 -6.43
C TYR A 478 -3.19 4.90 -7.42
N ALA A 479 -2.79 3.64 -7.61
CA ALA A 479 -1.83 3.23 -8.64
C ALA A 479 -0.46 3.92 -8.56
N SER A 480 0.01 4.35 -7.38
CA SER A 480 1.29 5.05 -7.27
C SER A 480 2.47 4.09 -7.35
N THR A 481 3.19 4.16 -8.47
CA THR A 481 4.48 3.50 -8.70
C THR A 481 5.46 3.80 -7.55
N GLY A 482 6.14 2.76 -7.05
CA GLY A 482 7.10 2.86 -5.95
C GLY A 482 6.49 2.76 -4.53
N TRP A 483 5.16 2.62 -4.41
CA TRP A 483 4.48 2.40 -3.13
C TRP A 483 5.00 1.15 -2.38
N SER A 484 5.29 0.06 -3.09
CA SER A 484 5.47 -1.26 -2.49
C SER A 484 6.70 -1.36 -1.57
N VAL A 485 7.77 -0.61 -1.82
CA VAL A 485 8.98 -0.69 -0.99
C VAL A 485 8.69 -0.16 0.40
N GLY A 486 8.14 1.06 0.51
CA GLY A 486 7.70 1.61 1.79
C GLY A 486 6.60 0.76 2.43
N ALA A 487 5.62 0.31 1.65
CA ALA A 487 4.54 -0.54 2.15
C ALA A 487 5.06 -1.89 2.69
N THR A 488 6.08 -2.49 2.08
CA THR A 488 6.72 -3.73 2.54
C THR A 488 7.34 -3.54 3.93
N LEU A 489 8.04 -2.42 4.15
CA LEU A 489 8.59 -2.07 5.47
C LEU A 489 7.46 -2.05 6.51
N GLY A 490 6.40 -1.30 6.21
CA GLY A 490 5.26 -1.12 7.10
C GLY A 490 4.51 -2.41 7.40
N TYR A 491 4.20 -3.17 6.36
CA TYR A 491 3.45 -4.43 6.45
C TYR A 491 4.23 -5.47 7.27
N ALA A 492 5.54 -5.59 7.05
CA ALA A 492 6.41 -6.49 7.81
C ALA A 492 6.51 -6.08 9.31
N GLN A 493 6.62 -4.78 9.62
CA GLN A 493 6.57 -4.29 11.01
C GLN A 493 5.25 -4.67 11.70
N ALA A 494 4.11 -4.47 11.02
CA ALA A 494 2.80 -4.79 11.56
C ALA A 494 2.64 -6.30 11.87
N LEU A 495 3.19 -7.16 11.02
CA LEU A 495 3.20 -8.61 11.21
C LEU A 495 4.15 -9.06 12.32
N ASN A 496 5.20 -8.28 12.63
CA ASN A 496 6.17 -8.55 13.69
C ASN A 496 6.73 -9.98 13.63
N GLY A 497 7.18 -10.41 12.45
CA GLY A 497 7.77 -11.72 12.22
C GLY A 497 6.79 -12.90 12.12
N LYS A 498 5.48 -12.68 12.27
CA LYS A 498 4.47 -13.75 12.16
C LYS A 498 4.35 -14.35 10.75
N LYS A 499 4.60 -13.53 9.73
CA LYS A 499 4.61 -13.96 8.33
C LYS A 499 5.80 -13.34 7.61
N ARG A 500 6.35 -14.07 6.64
CA ARG A 500 7.39 -13.55 5.75
C ARG A 500 6.75 -12.78 4.61
N VAL A 501 7.16 -11.53 4.40
CA VAL A 501 6.63 -10.70 3.32
C VAL A 501 7.41 -10.95 2.03
N ILE A 502 6.69 -11.19 0.95
CA ILE A 502 7.20 -11.32 -0.42
C ILE A 502 6.75 -10.08 -1.19
N ALA A 503 7.69 -9.28 -1.68
CA ALA A 503 7.42 -8.08 -2.45
C ALA A 503 7.78 -8.31 -3.93
N CYS A 504 6.87 -7.94 -4.83
CA CYS A 504 7.12 -7.92 -6.28
C CYS A 504 7.11 -6.46 -6.74
N VAL A 505 8.27 -5.98 -7.21
CA VAL A 505 8.49 -4.57 -7.56
C VAL A 505 9.24 -4.46 -8.89
N GLY A 506 8.77 -3.58 -9.78
CA GLY A 506 9.48 -3.26 -11.02
C GLY A 506 10.73 -2.42 -10.74
N ASP A 507 11.72 -2.50 -11.63
CA ASP A 507 12.94 -1.71 -11.56
C ASP A 507 12.68 -0.19 -11.57
N GLY A 508 11.78 0.29 -12.42
CA GLY A 508 11.32 1.69 -12.44
C GLY A 508 10.69 2.13 -11.12
N SER A 509 9.80 1.31 -10.55
CA SER A 509 9.21 1.56 -9.22
C SER A 509 10.24 1.61 -8.11
N PHE A 510 11.21 0.72 -8.15
CA PHE A 510 12.26 0.65 -7.14
C PHE A 510 13.15 1.90 -7.13
N GLN A 511 13.40 2.53 -8.27
CA GLN A 511 14.21 3.76 -8.32
C GLN A 511 13.59 4.93 -7.53
N MET A 512 12.29 4.92 -7.28
CA MET A 512 11.60 5.99 -6.57
C MET A 512 11.81 5.90 -5.04
N THR A 513 11.85 4.68 -4.49
CA THR A 513 11.71 4.45 -3.04
C THR A 513 12.67 3.39 -2.47
N GLY A 514 13.56 2.82 -3.30
CA GLY A 514 14.47 1.72 -2.96
C GLY A 514 15.40 1.97 -1.77
N GLN A 515 15.65 3.22 -1.41
CA GLN A 515 16.39 3.61 -0.20
C GLN A 515 15.77 3.04 1.09
N GLU A 516 14.46 2.75 1.12
CA GLU A 516 13.79 2.24 2.32
C GLU A 516 14.20 0.81 2.69
N VAL A 517 14.88 0.09 1.79
CA VAL A 517 15.57 -1.18 2.12
C VAL A 517 16.55 -0.97 3.28
N SER A 518 17.16 0.22 3.40
CA SER A 518 18.03 0.57 4.54
C SER A 518 17.31 0.46 5.88
N THR A 519 16.06 0.93 5.96
CA THR A 519 15.24 0.85 7.17
C THR A 519 14.84 -0.59 7.46
N MET A 520 14.51 -1.39 6.44
CA MET A 520 14.20 -2.81 6.61
C MET A 520 15.39 -3.58 7.22
N LEU A 521 16.60 -3.31 6.72
CA LEU A 521 17.84 -3.91 7.24
C LEU A 521 18.13 -3.47 8.67
N ARG A 522 17.96 -2.19 8.99
CA ARG A 522 18.14 -1.66 10.35
C ARG A 522 17.18 -2.31 11.36
N TRP A 523 15.98 -2.68 10.92
CA TRP A 523 14.98 -3.38 11.72
C TRP A 523 15.06 -4.91 11.64
N GLY A 524 16.05 -5.46 10.91
CA GLY A 524 16.28 -6.90 10.83
C GLY A 524 15.14 -7.68 10.16
N GLN A 525 14.43 -7.06 9.22
CA GLN A 525 13.35 -7.73 8.50
C GLN A 525 13.88 -8.87 7.62
N ASN A 526 13.05 -9.89 7.41
CA ASN A 526 13.39 -11.08 6.62
C ASN A 526 12.60 -11.19 5.31
N SER A 527 12.11 -10.06 4.78
CA SER A 527 11.32 -9.99 3.55
C SER A 527 12.08 -10.53 2.33
N ILE A 528 11.36 -11.08 1.35
CA ILE A 528 11.90 -11.46 0.03
C ILE A 528 11.45 -10.39 -0.95
N ILE A 529 12.38 -9.74 -1.64
CA ILE A 529 12.09 -8.72 -2.65
C ILE A 529 12.50 -9.29 -4.00
N PHE A 530 11.52 -9.52 -4.88
CA PHE A 530 11.73 -9.79 -6.29
C PHE A 530 11.69 -8.45 -7.04
N LEU A 531 12.87 -7.93 -7.38
CA LEU A 531 13.00 -6.80 -8.29
C LEU A 531 12.99 -7.32 -9.72
N ILE A 532 11.95 -6.97 -10.48
CA ILE A 532 11.76 -7.35 -11.87
C ILE A 532 12.47 -6.31 -12.73
N ASN A 533 13.66 -6.65 -13.24
CA ASN A 533 14.50 -5.81 -14.07
C ASN A 533 14.29 -6.16 -15.55
N ASN A 534 13.38 -5.43 -16.20
CA ASN A 534 13.12 -5.49 -17.64
C ASN A 534 13.56 -4.20 -18.36
N GLY A 535 14.23 -3.29 -17.66
CA GLY A 535 14.95 -2.15 -18.23
C GLY A 535 14.09 -0.91 -18.50
N GLY A 536 12.94 -0.76 -17.83
CA GLY A 536 12.09 0.41 -18.02
C GLY A 536 10.65 0.27 -17.56
N TYR A 537 9.84 1.24 -17.99
CA TYR A 537 8.42 1.32 -17.69
C TYR A 537 7.59 0.49 -18.68
N SER A 538 7.66 -0.85 -18.59
CA SER A 538 6.97 -1.73 -19.56
C SER A 538 5.46 -1.58 -19.56
N THR A 539 4.83 -1.19 -18.45
CA THR A 539 3.38 -0.91 -18.43
C THR A 539 3.02 0.27 -19.32
N GLU A 540 3.83 1.33 -19.27
CA GLU A 540 3.69 2.53 -20.07
C GLU A 540 4.04 2.26 -21.53
N VAL A 541 4.96 1.33 -21.83
CA VAL A 541 5.23 0.86 -23.20
C VAL A 541 3.96 0.26 -23.82
N GLU A 542 3.25 -0.61 -23.08
CA GLU A 542 2.03 -1.27 -23.58
C GLU A 542 0.79 -0.36 -23.63
N ILE A 543 0.85 0.82 -23.00
CA ILE A 543 -0.18 1.87 -23.13
C ILE A 543 0.19 2.82 -24.27
N HIS A 544 1.40 3.40 -24.23
CA HIS A 544 1.88 4.39 -25.18
C HIS A 544 3.42 4.52 -25.12
N ASP A 545 4.11 3.86 -26.05
CA ASP A 545 5.57 3.82 -26.05
C ASP A 545 6.26 5.14 -26.46
N GLY A 546 7.45 5.38 -25.91
CA GLY A 546 8.29 6.54 -26.19
C GLY A 546 9.57 6.58 -25.34
N PRO A 547 10.49 7.54 -25.61
CA PRO A 547 11.79 7.61 -24.94
C PRO A 547 11.69 7.88 -23.42
N TYR A 548 10.56 8.39 -22.94
CA TYR A 548 10.29 8.61 -21.51
C TYR A 548 10.07 7.30 -20.73
N ASN A 549 9.89 6.16 -21.41
CA ASN A 549 9.79 4.84 -20.78
C ASN A 549 11.14 4.20 -20.50
N VAL A 550 12.23 4.78 -21.00
CA VAL A 550 13.59 4.26 -20.83
C VAL A 550 14.20 4.87 -19.58
N ILE A 551 14.61 4.01 -18.65
CA ILE A 551 15.27 4.43 -17.41
C ILE A 551 16.77 4.13 -17.45
N ARG A 552 17.54 4.78 -16.57
CA ARG A 552 18.93 4.41 -16.37
C ARG A 552 18.97 3.11 -15.56
N ASN A 553 19.38 2.01 -16.18
CA ASN A 553 19.56 0.76 -15.44
C ASN A 553 20.62 0.94 -14.33
N TRP A 554 20.30 0.49 -13.11
CA TRP A 554 21.23 0.47 -11.98
C TRP A 554 21.83 -0.93 -11.83
N ASN A 555 22.88 -1.02 -11.02
CA ASN A 555 23.27 -2.31 -10.47
C ASN A 555 22.51 -2.47 -9.14
N TYR A 556 21.28 -3.01 -9.18
CA TYR A 556 20.37 -3.00 -8.04
C TYR A 556 20.87 -3.84 -6.86
N THR A 557 21.41 -5.02 -7.14
CA THR A 557 22.10 -5.83 -6.12
C THR A 557 23.26 -5.07 -5.46
N ALA A 558 24.14 -4.43 -6.25
CA ALA A 558 25.23 -3.63 -5.68
C ALA A 558 24.75 -2.38 -4.91
N PHE A 559 23.61 -1.79 -5.31
CA PHE A 559 22.97 -0.72 -4.54
C PHE A 559 22.53 -1.22 -3.16
N VAL A 560 21.90 -2.40 -3.09
CA VAL A 560 21.49 -3.01 -1.82
C VAL A 560 22.70 -3.43 -0.99
N ASP A 561 23.75 -3.98 -1.61
CA ASP A 561 25.00 -4.32 -0.93
C ASP A 561 25.68 -3.08 -0.34
N ALA A 562 25.67 -1.96 -1.07
CA ALA A 562 26.22 -0.69 -0.60
C ALA A 562 25.43 -0.12 0.61
N ILE A 563 24.11 -0.28 0.62
CA ILE A 563 23.26 0.08 1.77
C ILE A 563 23.51 -0.85 2.95
N GLN A 564 23.69 -2.15 2.70
CA GLN A 564 23.97 -3.15 3.73
C GLN A 564 25.30 -2.86 4.42
N ASN A 565 26.32 -2.39 3.69
CA ASN A 565 27.57 -1.89 4.27
C ASN A 565 28.25 -2.87 5.27
N GLY A 566 28.14 -4.18 5.05
CA GLY A 566 28.63 -5.21 5.98
C GLY A 566 27.83 -5.34 7.27
N GLU A 567 26.77 -4.55 7.47
CA GLU A 567 25.93 -4.50 8.65
C GLU A 567 24.50 -4.96 8.33
N GLY A 568 24.03 -6.02 9.01
CA GLY A 568 22.67 -6.54 8.85
C GLY A 568 22.58 -7.84 8.04
N LYS A 569 21.41 -8.46 8.12
CA LYS A 569 21.12 -9.78 7.53
C LYS A 569 20.49 -9.62 6.15
N CYS A 570 21.33 -9.45 5.13
CA CYS A 570 20.89 -9.38 3.73
C CYS A 570 21.57 -10.45 2.90
N TRP A 571 20.86 -10.97 1.91
CA TRP A 571 21.43 -11.76 0.85
C TRP A 571 20.90 -11.28 -0.50
N THR A 572 21.80 -10.99 -1.42
CA THR A 572 21.49 -10.47 -2.75
C THR A 572 21.87 -11.51 -3.82
N MET A 573 21.08 -11.60 -4.88
CA MET A 573 21.43 -12.44 -6.04
C MET A 573 20.80 -11.87 -7.31
N LYS A 574 21.58 -11.86 -8.40
CA LYS A 574 21.05 -11.70 -9.75
C LYS A 574 20.57 -13.04 -10.28
N VAL A 575 19.43 -13.04 -10.95
CA VAL A 575 18.80 -14.22 -11.53
C VAL A 575 18.50 -13.93 -12.99
N THR A 576 19.09 -14.70 -13.90
CA THR A 576 19.00 -14.52 -15.36
C THR A 576 18.32 -15.70 -16.06
N ASN A 577 18.27 -16.86 -15.41
CA ASN A 577 17.72 -18.10 -15.93
C ASN A 577 17.04 -18.91 -14.80
N GLU A 578 16.36 -20.00 -15.17
CA GLU A 578 15.59 -20.80 -14.21
C GLU A 578 16.47 -21.60 -13.22
N GLU A 579 17.67 -22.03 -13.61
CA GLU A 579 18.57 -22.76 -12.71
C GLU A 579 19.04 -21.87 -11.55
N GLU A 580 19.39 -20.62 -11.86
CA GLU A 580 19.70 -19.58 -10.89
C GLU A 580 18.50 -19.27 -9.99
N LEU A 581 17.29 -19.23 -10.57
CA LEU A 581 16.06 -19.01 -9.81
C LEU A 581 15.82 -20.15 -8.81
N LYS A 582 15.91 -21.41 -9.25
CA LYS A 582 15.77 -22.60 -8.40
C LYS A 582 16.77 -22.57 -7.23
N LYS A 583 18.04 -22.25 -7.53
CA LYS A 583 19.07 -22.05 -6.50
C LYS A 583 18.73 -20.92 -5.54
N ALA A 584 18.22 -19.80 -6.04
CA ALA A 584 17.81 -18.67 -5.21
C ALA A 584 16.65 -19.04 -4.28
N MET A 585 15.70 -19.85 -4.75
CA MET A 585 14.58 -20.35 -3.93
C MET A 585 15.09 -21.24 -2.80
N ASP A 586 15.98 -22.18 -3.09
CA ASP A 586 16.57 -23.06 -2.08
C ASP A 586 17.34 -22.29 -1.00
N VAL A 587 18.13 -21.29 -1.40
CA VAL A 587 18.88 -20.44 -0.46
C VAL A 587 17.94 -19.61 0.40
N THR A 588 16.94 -18.99 -0.23
CA THR A 588 15.97 -18.12 0.43
C THR A 588 15.13 -18.89 1.44
N MET A 589 14.75 -20.13 1.14
CA MET A 589 13.93 -20.98 2.03
C MET A 589 14.76 -21.75 3.06
N GLY A 590 16.05 -21.96 2.79
CA GLY A 590 16.99 -22.61 3.69
C GLY A 590 17.83 -21.62 4.50
N LYS A 591 19.12 -21.52 4.15
CA LYS A 591 20.13 -20.83 4.96
C LYS A 591 19.87 -19.32 5.15
N MET A 592 19.13 -18.66 4.26
CA MET A 592 18.80 -17.23 4.33
C MET A 592 17.33 -16.97 4.73
N LYS A 593 16.65 -17.93 5.35
CA LYS A 593 15.25 -17.77 5.77
C LYS A 593 15.01 -16.58 6.70
N GLU A 594 15.96 -16.30 7.59
CA GLU A 594 15.91 -15.21 8.56
C GLU A 594 16.61 -13.92 8.08
N CYS A 595 16.92 -13.83 6.79
CA CYS A 595 17.55 -12.68 6.16
C CYS A 595 16.58 -12.00 5.19
N LEU A 596 16.76 -10.69 4.99
CA LEU A 596 16.20 -10.02 3.82
C LEU A 596 16.86 -10.62 2.58
N CYS A 597 16.06 -11.10 1.64
CA CYS A 597 16.54 -11.67 0.39
C CYS A 597 16.15 -10.75 -0.76
N PHE A 598 17.13 -10.19 -1.46
CA PHE A 598 16.90 -9.29 -2.59
C PHE A 598 17.33 -9.97 -3.88
N LEU A 599 16.35 -10.27 -4.74
CA LEU A 599 16.54 -10.98 -5.99
C LEU A 599 16.31 -10.02 -7.14
N GLU A 600 17.38 -9.66 -7.84
CA GLU A 600 17.32 -8.89 -9.09
C GLU A 600 17.09 -9.88 -10.24
N VAL A 601 15.85 -9.96 -10.69
CA VAL A 601 15.41 -10.87 -11.75
C VAL A 601 15.51 -10.17 -13.09
N ILE A 602 16.42 -10.61 -13.94
CA ILE A 602 16.63 -10.06 -15.28
C ILE A 602 15.68 -10.74 -16.25
N LEU A 603 14.81 -9.95 -16.89
CA LEU A 603 13.87 -10.42 -17.91
C LEU A 603 14.06 -9.65 -19.21
N HIS A 604 13.55 -10.22 -20.29
CA HIS A 604 13.47 -9.50 -21.56
C HIS A 604 12.47 -8.33 -21.44
N ARG A 605 12.76 -7.19 -22.06
CA ARG A 605 11.93 -5.97 -21.98
C ARG A 605 10.47 -6.21 -22.39
N ASP A 606 10.31 -7.00 -23.46
CA ASP A 606 9.00 -7.31 -24.07
C ASP A 606 8.38 -8.61 -23.50
N ASP A 607 8.99 -9.24 -22.50
CA ASP A 607 8.39 -10.39 -21.82
C ASP A 607 7.40 -9.88 -20.76
N THR A 608 6.14 -9.77 -21.18
CA THR A 608 5.05 -9.13 -20.45
C THR A 608 3.83 -10.04 -20.36
N SER A 609 2.98 -9.84 -19.36
CA SER A 609 1.73 -10.60 -19.24
C SER A 609 0.75 -10.29 -20.38
N LYS A 610 -0.05 -11.30 -20.78
CA LYS A 610 -1.12 -11.10 -21.77
C LYS A 610 -2.16 -10.08 -21.26
N GLU A 611 -2.34 -10.01 -19.94
CA GLU A 611 -3.30 -9.14 -19.30
C GLU A 611 -2.87 -7.67 -19.40
N LEU A 612 -1.57 -7.39 -19.24
CA LEU A 612 -1.03 -6.05 -19.46
C LEU A 612 -1.21 -5.60 -20.92
N LEU A 613 -0.93 -6.46 -21.90
CA LEU A 613 -1.18 -6.14 -23.32
C LEU A 613 -2.64 -5.73 -23.57
N GLN A 614 -3.58 -6.47 -22.97
CA GLN A 614 -5.01 -6.22 -23.13
C GLN A 614 -5.47 -4.96 -22.41
N LEU A 615 -5.06 -4.75 -21.15
CA LEU A 615 -5.43 -3.55 -20.39
C LEU A 615 -4.79 -2.30 -20.98
N GLY A 616 -3.50 -2.38 -21.33
CA GLY A 616 -2.73 -1.27 -21.89
C GLY A 616 -3.40 -0.68 -23.13
N SER A 617 -3.78 -1.54 -24.07
CA SER A 617 -4.54 -1.15 -25.26
C SER A 617 -5.88 -0.50 -24.93
N ARG A 618 -6.62 -1.01 -23.93
CA ARG A 618 -7.92 -0.44 -23.52
C ARG A 618 -7.79 0.91 -22.86
N LEU A 619 -6.81 1.07 -21.97
CA LEU A 619 -6.53 2.35 -21.31
C LEU A 619 -6.06 3.38 -22.34
N ALA A 620 -5.23 3.00 -23.31
CA ALA A 620 -4.82 3.87 -24.41
C ALA A 620 -6.03 4.41 -25.18
N LEU A 621 -6.96 3.54 -25.57
CA LEU A 621 -8.21 3.92 -26.26
C LEU A 621 -9.11 4.79 -25.38
N ALA A 622 -9.27 4.44 -24.10
CA ALA A 622 -10.09 5.21 -23.18
C ALA A 622 -9.53 6.62 -22.97
N ASN A 623 -8.22 6.76 -22.77
CA ASN A 623 -7.56 8.03 -22.48
C ASN A 623 -7.45 8.94 -23.71
N SER A 624 -7.30 8.37 -24.91
CA SER A 624 -7.17 9.12 -26.17
C SER A 624 -8.50 9.45 -26.85
N ARG A 625 -9.64 9.05 -26.27
CA ARG A 625 -10.97 9.29 -26.87
C ARG A 625 -11.19 10.78 -27.15
N PRO A 626 -11.70 11.17 -28.32
CA PRO A 626 -11.93 12.57 -28.65
C PRO A 626 -13.00 13.18 -27.73
N PRO A 627 -12.93 14.50 -27.48
CA PRO A 627 -14.01 15.21 -26.79
C PRO A 627 -15.34 14.96 -27.48
N LYS A 628 -16.36 14.57 -26.71
CA LYS A 628 -17.74 14.55 -27.20
C LYS A 628 -18.24 16.00 -27.20
N TYR A 629 -18.40 16.60 -28.37
CA TYR A 629 -19.14 17.86 -28.49
C TYR A 629 -20.58 17.59 -28.03
N ARG A 630 -20.95 18.18 -26.89
CA ARG A 630 -22.33 18.16 -26.37
C ARG A 630 -23.04 19.42 -26.79
#